data_AF-A0A2S9GQJ6-F1
#
_entry.id   AF-A0A2S9GQJ6-F1
#
_cell.length_a   1.000
_cell.length_b   1.000
_cell.length_c   1.000
_cell.angle_alpha   90.00
_cell.angle_beta   90.00
_cell.angle_gamma   90.00
#
_symmetry.space_group_name_H-M   'P 1'
#
loop_
_entity.id
_entity.type
_entity.pdbx_description
1 polymer ?
#
loop_
_entity_poly.entity_id
_entity_poly.type
_entity_poly.pdbx_seq_one_letter_code
_entity_poly.pdbx_strand_id
1 'polypeptide(L)' 'IAWDALVVLFGGEALAALLGIPFWSAVLIVLGVQGVVGFFGYELIHRLQAVLTVVLFVTFVVFTVKLVGGH' A
#
# COMPACT_ATOMS: atom_id res chain seq x y z
N ILE A 1 15.34 4.68 -3.95
CA ILE A 1 15.69 4.30 -2.56
C ILE A 1 14.92 5.15 -1.55
N ALA A 2 15.15 6.47 -1.46
CA ALA A 2 14.42 7.33 -0.50
C ALA A 2 12.88 7.28 -0.68
N TRP A 3 12.40 7.39 -1.93
CA TRP A 3 10.97 7.28 -2.25
C TRP A 3 10.37 5.91 -1.87
N ASP A 4 11.08 4.83 -2.18
CA ASP A 4 10.64 3.47 -1.85
C ASP A 4 10.55 3.26 -0.33
N ALA A 5 11.51 3.78 0.43
CA ALA A 5 11.45 3.77 1.89
C ALA A 5 10.21 4.50 2.43
N LEU A 6 9.78 5.61 1.82
CA LEU A 6 8.55 6.30 2.22
C LEU A 6 7.31 5.44 1.94
N VAL A 7 7.25 4.77 0.78
CA VAL A 7 6.14 3.87 0.44
C VAL A 7 6.05 2.72 1.43
N VAL A 8 7.19 2.15 1.83
CA VAL A 8 7.27 1.13 2.88
C VAL A 8 6.77 1.66 4.22
N LEU A 9 7.20 2.86 4.63
CA LEU A 9 6.84 3.44 5.92
C LEU A 9 5.32 3.71 5.98
N PHE A 10 4.76 4.34 4.95
CA PHE A 10 3.31 4.61 4.90
C PHE A 10 2.48 3.34 4.76
N GLY A 11 2.93 2.36 3.95
CA GLY A 11 2.27 1.06 3.85
C GLY A 11 2.34 0.28 5.16
N GLY A 12 3.47 0.35 5.87
CA GLY A 12 3.68 -0.27 7.18
C GLY A 12 2.84 0.38 8.27
N GLU A 13 2.70 1.71 8.26
CA GLU A 13 1.81 2.44 9.17
C GLU A 13 0.34 2.06 8.95
N ALA A 14 -0.10 2.03 7.68
CA ALA A 14 -1.45 1.60 7.33
C ALA A 14 -1.72 0.15 7.76
N LEU A 15 -0.75 -0.76 7.57
CA LEU A 15 -0.86 -2.15 7.97
C LEU A 15 -0.86 -2.34 9.50
N ALA A 16 -0.03 -1.57 10.22
CA ALA A 16 -0.01 -1.56 11.68
C ALA A 16 -1.36 -1.10 12.25
N ALA A 17 -1.94 -0.04 11.69
CA ALA A 17 -3.26 0.44 12.07
C ALA A 17 -4.38 -0.58 11.76
N LEU A 18 -4.27 -1.27 10.61
CA LEU A 18 -5.26 -2.26 10.18
C LEU A 18 -5.25 -3.54 11.03
N LEU A 19 -4.06 -4.05 11.37
CA LEU A 19 -3.90 -5.33 12.07
C LEU A 19 -3.68 -5.19 13.57
N GLY A 20 -3.46 -3.98 14.08
CA GLY A 20 -3.14 -3.74 15.49
C GLY A 20 -1.77 -4.28 15.93
N ILE A 21 -0.86 -4.49 14.98
CA ILE A 21 0.50 -5.02 15.21
C ILE A 21 1.51 -3.88 15.37
N PRO A 22 2.67 -4.09 16.02
CA PRO A 22 3.63 -3.03 16.21
C PRO A 22 4.24 -2.54 14.89
N PHE A 23 4.47 -1.22 14.77
CA PHE A 23 4.92 -0.55 13.54
C PHE A 23 6.12 -1.22 12.87
N TRP A 24 7.17 -1.54 13.63
CA TRP A 24 8.38 -2.16 13.08
C TRP A 24 8.08 -3.51 12.41
N SER A 25 7.17 -4.30 12.97
CA SER A 25 6.77 -5.60 12.40
C SER A 25 6.00 -5.42 11.09
N ALA A 26 5.10 -4.43 11.04
CA ALA A 26 4.35 -4.10 9.83
C ALA A 26 5.27 -3.61 8.71
N VAL A 27 6.25 -2.75 9.03
CA VAL A 27 7.28 -2.31 8.09
C VAL A 27 8.10 -3.48 7.53
N LEU A 28 8.51 -4.43 8.38
CA LEU A 28 9.22 -5.63 7.93
C LEU A 28 8.37 -6.51 7.02
N ILE A 29 7.08 -6.66 7.31
CA ILE A 29 6.15 -7.40 6.44
C ILE A 29 6.04 -6.72 5.08
N VAL A 30 5.85 -5.41 5.04
CA VAL A 30 5.75 -4.65 3.77
C VAL A 30 7.04 -4.74 2.96
N LEU A 31 8.21 -4.64 3.61
CA LEU A 31 9.51 -4.87 2.98
C LEU A 31 9.63 -6.27 2.41
N GLY A 32 9.23 -7.29 3.16
CA GLY A 32 9.25 -8.68 2.72
C GLY A 32 8.37 -8.92 1.49
N VAL A 33 7.14 -8.40 1.52
CA VAL A 33 6.20 -8.50 0.38
C VAL A 33 6.76 -7.79 -0.85
N GLN A 34 7.31 -6.57 -0.70
CA GLN A 34 7.96 -5.87 -1.80
C GLN A 34 9.15 -6.66 -2.37
N GLY A 35 9.99 -7.24 -1.51
CA GLY A 35 11.10 -8.09 -1.94
C GLY A 35 10.64 -9.31 -2.74
N VAL A 36 9.57 -9.97 -2.29
CA VAL A 36 8.97 -11.11 -3.00
C VAL A 36 8.40 -10.68 -4.36
N VAL A 37 7.65 -9.58 -4.40
CA VAL A 37 7.10 -9.05 -5.67
C VAL A 37 8.23 -8.66 -6.64
N GLY A 38 9.29 -8.04 -6.13
CA GLY A 38 10.49 -7.70 -6.91
C GLY A 38 11.19 -8.94 -7.48
N PHE A 39 11.20 -10.05 -6.74
CA PHE A 39 11.77 -11.32 -7.20
C PHE A 39 11.01 -11.92 -8.40
N PHE A 40 9.68 -11.81 -8.44
CA PHE A 40 8.86 -12.33 -9.55
C PHE A 40 8.93 -11.50 -10.85
N GLY A 41 9.56 -10.32 -10.82
CA GLY A 41 9.93 -9.57 -12.02
C GLY A 41 8.85 -8.67 -12.63
N TYR A 42 9.19 -8.07 -13.79
CA TYR A 42 8.48 -6.93 -14.39
C TYR A 42 7.00 -7.21 -14.71
N GLU A 43 6.67 -8.41 -15.20
CA GLU A 43 5.30 -8.75 -15.58
C GLU A 43 4.33 -8.73 -14.39
N LEU A 44 4.78 -9.16 -13.20
CA LEU A 44 3.98 -9.11 -11.98
C LEU A 44 3.83 -7.68 -11.48
N ILE A 45 4.93 -6.91 -11.43
CA ILE A 45 4.91 -5.50 -11.00
C ILE A 45 3.97 -4.68 -11.89
N HIS A 46 4.02 -4.90 -13.21
CA HIS A 46 3.20 -4.17 -14.16
C HIS A 46 1.70 -4.48 -13.98
N ARG A 47 1.35 -5.75 -13.78
CA ARG A 47 -0.05 -6.16 -13.49
C ARG A 47 -0.53 -5.64 -12.14
N LEU A 48 0.30 -5.74 -11.10
CA LEU A 48 0.00 -5.21 -9.78
C LEU A 48 -0.20 -3.70 -9.81
N GLN A 49 0.64 -2.96 -10.52
CA GLN A 49 0.51 -1.52 -10.68
C GLN A 49 -0.83 -1.16 -11.35
N ALA A 50 -1.22 -1.86 -12.41
CA ALA A 50 -2.50 -1.63 -13.08
C ALA A 50 -3.68 -1.84 -12.12
N VAL A 51 -3.69 -2.95 -11.38
CA VAL A 51 -4.76 -3.27 -10.42
C VAL A 51 -4.78 -2.29 -9.24
N LEU A 52 -3.63 -2.04 -8.61
CA LEU A 52 -3.53 -1.16 -7.45
C LEU A 52 -3.90 0.29 -7.77
N THR A 53 -3.60 0.76 -8.97
CA THR A 53 -4.03 2.09 -9.43
C THR A 53 -5.54 2.21 -9.45
N VAL A 54 -6.24 1.18 -9.96
CA VAL A 54 -7.71 1.14 -9.98
C VAL A 54 -8.27 1.08 -8.55
N VAL A 55 -7.70 0.23 -7.69
CA VAL A 55 -8.14 0.11 -6.28
C VAL A 55 -7.95 1.42 -5.52
N LEU A 56 -6.79 2.07 -5.66
CA LEU A 56 -6.51 3.37 -5.05
C LEU A 56 -7.48 4.44 -5.55
N PHE A 57 -7.71 4.49 -6.87
CA PHE A 57 -8.65 5.43 -7.46
C PHE A 57 -10.06 5.27 -6.90
N VAL A 58 -10.58 4.03 -6.88
CA VAL A 58 -11.92 3.73 -6.32
C VAL A 58 -12.00 4.10 -4.84
N THR A 59 -10.97 3.77 -4.05
CA THR A 59 -10.92 4.11 -2.62
C THR A 59 -10.95 5.63 -2.42
N PHE A 60 -10.22 6.37 -3.23
CA PHE A 60 -10.19 7.83 -3.18
C PHE A 60 -11.54 8.46 -3.54
N VAL A 61 -12.21 7.92 -4.56
CA VAL A 61 -13.58 8.33 -4.94
C VAL A 61 -14.55 8.08 -3.79
N VAL A 62 -14.51 6.90 -3.18
CA VAL A 62 -15.36 6.57 -2.03
C VAL A 62 -15.12 7.54 -0.87
N PHE A 63 -13.88 7.83 -0.52
CA PHE A 63 -13.58 8.82 0.51
C PHE A 63 -14.04 10.22 0.14
N THR A 64 -13.85 10.63 -1.11
CA THR A 64 -14.32 11.95 -1.59
C THR A 64 -15.83 12.09 -1.47
N VAL A 65 -16.59 11.06 -1.88
CA VAL A 65 -18.06 11.06 -1.76
C VAL A 65 -18.49 11.14 -0.30
N LYS A 66 -17.83 10.39 0.60
CA LYS A 66 -18.12 10.45 2.04
C LYS A 66 -17.86 11.83 2.63
N LEU A 67 -16.70 12.41 2.31
CA LEU A 67 -16.31 13.74 2.77
C LEU A 67 -17.28 14.83 2.29
N VAL A 68 -17.71 14.80 1.02
CA VAL A 68 -18.68 15.78 0.48
C VAL A 68 -20.09 15.52 1.01
N GLY A 69 -20.45 14.26 1.26
CA GLY A 69 -21.75 13.84 1.82
C GLY A 69 -21.93 14.14 3.31
N GLY A 70 -20.91 14.65 4.00
CA GLY A 70 -21.01 15.10 5.39
C GLY A 70 -20.92 13.98 6.44
N HIS A 71 -20.30 12.85 6.12
CA HIS A 71 -19.98 11.76 7.07
C HIS A 71 -18.47 11.54 7.15
#